data_AF-A0A134BA87-F1
#
_entry.id   AF-A0A134BA87-F1
#
_cell.length_a   1.000
_cell.length_b   1.000
_cell.length_c   1.000
_cell.angle_alpha   90.00
_cell.angle_beta   90.00
_cell.angle_gamma   90.00
#
_symmetry.space_group_name_H-M   'P 1'
#
loop_
_entity.id
_entity.type
_entity.pdbx_description
1 polymer ?
#
loop_
_entity_poly.entity_id
_entity_poly.type
_entity_poly.pdbx_seq_one_letter_code
_entity_poly.pdbx_strand_id
1 'polypeptide(L)' 'MKRNADKGNSVDENNMPKQRKTSSKNGEIETYFSSYYEFRYNTVLGRTEYRSKEDAHFSKVGRYEINT' A
#
# COMPACT_ATOMS: atom_id res chain seq x y z
N MET A 1 -19.88 -53.84 1.14
CA MET A 1 -19.54 -53.32 2.48
C MET A 1 -20.27 -52.01 2.71
N LYS A 2 -21.05 -51.89 3.80
CA LYS A 2 -21.69 -50.63 4.23
C LYS A 2 -20.68 -49.79 5.02
N ARG A 3 -20.69 -48.46 4.86
CA ARG A 3 -20.27 -47.52 5.91
C ARG A 3 -21.37 -46.48 6.11
N ASN A 4 -21.69 -46.26 7.38
CA ASN A 4 -22.81 -45.46 7.87
C ASN A 4 -22.46 -43.96 7.91
N ALA A 5 -23.52 -43.15 7.97
CA ALA A 5 -23.51 -41.70 8.12
C ALA A 5 -22.86 -41.21 9.43
N ASP A 6 -22.36 -39.97 9.45
CA ASP A 6 -22.83 -38.97 10.42
C ASP A 6 -22.53 -37.53 9.94
N LYS A 7 -23.36 -36.60 10.42
CA LYS A 7 -23.34 -35.15 10.18
C LYS A 7 -22.04 -34.48 10.64
N GLY A 8 -21.67 -33.42 9.92
CA GLY A 8 -20.78 -32.39 10.42
C GLY A 8 -21.03 -31.08 9.69
N ASN A 9 -22.03 -30.31 10.12
CA ASN A 9 -21.98 -28.87 9.89
C ASN A 9 -20.88 -28.31 10.79
N SER A 10 -19.88 -27.64 10.20
CA SER A 10 -19.09 -26.63 10.91
C SER A 10 -19.04 -25.39 10.03
N VAL A 11 -20.09 -24.57 10.16
CA VAL A 11 -19.89 -23.12 10.12
C VAL A 11 -19.02 -22.86 11.35
N ASP A 12 -17.73 -22.64 11.14
CA ASP A 12 -16.99 -21.84 12.09
C ASP A 12 -15.67 -21.32 11.54
N GLU A 13 -15.39 -20.11 11.99
CA GLU A 13 -14.03 -19.65 12.29
C GLU A 13 -13.00 -19.78 11.16
N ASN A 14 -12.97 -18.78 10.29
CA ASN A 14 -11.76 -17.97 10.20
C ASN A 14 -12.16 -16.55 9.80
N ASN A 15 -12.75 -15.89 10.79
CA ASN A 15 -12.59 -14.46 11.03
C ASN A 15 -11.09 -14.20 11.01
N MET A 16 -10.49 -14.05 9.81
CA MET A 16 -9.14 -13.50 9.71
C MET A 16 -9.27 -12.19 10.47
N PRO A 17 -8.54 -12.02 11.60
CA PRO A 17 -8.36 -10.68 12.10
C PRO A 17 -7.70 -10.00 10.92
N LYS A 18 -8.43 -9.11 10.21
CA LYS A 18 -7.80 -8.04 9.46
C LYS A 18 -6.88 -7.47 10.52
N GLN A 19 -5.59 -7.81 10.45
CA GLN A 19 -4.61 -7.29 11.37
C GLN A 19 -4.91 -5.82 11.35
N ARG A 20 -5.43 -5.30 12.47
CA ARG A 20 -5.54 -3.86 12.68
C ARG A 20 -4.12 -3.43 12.45
N LYS A 21 -3.83 -2.91 11.26
CA LYS A 21 -2.53 -2.33 10.95
C LYS A 21 -2.47 -1.19 11.95
N THR A 22 -1.82 -1.44 13.08
CA THR A 22 -1.36 -0.37 13.94
C THR A 22 -0.62 0.54 12.98
N SER A 23 -1.11 1.77 12.81
CA SER A 23 -0.55 2.67 11.84
C SER A 23 0.90 2.87 12.25
N SER A 24 1.81 2.24 11.50
CA SER A 24 3.21 2.59 11.61
C SER A 24 3.32 4.05 11.21
N LYS A 25 4.22 4.80 11.83
CA LYS A 25 4.54 6.16 11.39
C LYS A 25 4.79 6.21 9.87
N ASN A 26 5.41 5.15 9.33
CA ASN A 26 5.63 5.02 7.89
C ASN A 26 4.32 4.82 7.11
N GLY A 27 3.37 4.07 7.66
CA GLY A 27 2.05 3.88 7.04
C GLY A 27 1.21 5.15 7.01
N GLU A 28 1.33 6.00 8.03
CA GLU A 28 0.68 7.33 8.04
C GLU A 28 1.30 8.24 6.98
N ILE A 29 2.62 8.22 6.85
CA ILE A 29 3.36 8.96 5.81
C ILE A 29 2.96 8.48 4.40
N GLU A 30 2.89 7.17 4.17
CA GLU A 30 2.43 6.59 2.90
C GLU A 30 0.98 6.99 2.58
N THR A 31 0.10 6.98 3.59
CA THR A 31 -1.31 7.37 3.43
C THR A 31 -1.42 8.84 3.04
N TYR A 32 -0.65 9.72 3.70
CA TYR A 32 -0.57 11.13 3.37
C TYR A 32 -0.11 11.32 1.91
N PHE A 33 1.03 10.72 1.53
CA PHE A 33 1.54 10.85 0.17
C PHE A 33 0.57 10.33 -0.89
N SER A 34 -0.05 9.18 -0.66
CA SER A 34 -1.04 8.60 -1.58
C SER A 34 -2.29 9.47 -1.74
N SER A 35 -2.65 10.23 -0.70
CA SER A 35 -3.82 11.11 -0.73
C SER A 35 -3.58 12.33 -1.60
N TYR A 36 -2.43 12.99 -1.46
CA TYR A 36 -2.15 14.31 -2.05
C TYR A 36 -1.24 14.29 -3.28
N TYR A 37 -0.43 13.25 -3.46
CA TYR A 37 0.61 13.21 -4.48
C TYR A 37 0.46 12.01 -5.42
N GLU A 38 1.03 12.16 -6.61
CA GLU A 38 1.17 11.12 -7.61
C GLU A 38 2.64 10.93 -7.95
N PHE A 39 3.09 9.68 -7.99
CA PHE A 39 4.48 9.32 -8.29
C PHE A 39 4.54 8.51 -9.58
N ARG A 40 5.56 8.76 -10.40
CA ARG A 40 5.82 7.98 -11.63
C ARG A 40 7.31 7.80 -11.86
N TYR A 41 7.64 6.80 -12.66
CA TYR A 41 8.98 6.68 -13.23
C TYR A 41 8.97 7.22 -14.65
N ASN A 42 9.77 8.25 -14.90
CA ASN A 42 9.97 8.81 -16.24
C ASN A 42 11.05 7.99 -16.95
N THR A 43 10.66 7.22 -17.97
CA THR A 43 11.57 6.34 -18.72
C THR A 43 12.47 7.12 -19.68
N VAL A 44 12.05 8.31 -20.14
CA VAL A 44 12.84 9.17 -21.03
C VAL A 44 14.00 9.82 -20.28
N LEU A 45 13.74 10.32 -19.06
CA LEU A 45 14.75 10.95 -18.21
C LEU A 45 15.43 9.98 -17.24
N GLY A 46 14.96 8.73 -17.16
CA GLY A 46 15.48 7.70 -16.26
C GLY A 46 15.40 8.07 -14.77
N ARG A 47 14.30 8.69 -14.32
CA ARG A 47 14.18 9.19 -12.94
C ARG A 47 12.75 9.10 -12.39
N THR A 48 12.64 8.99 -11.07
CA THR A 48 11.36 9.11 -10.37
C THR A 48 10.95 10.57 -10.24
N GLU A 49 9.69 10.83 -10.55
CA GLU A 49 9.08 12.14 -10.46
C GLU A 49 7.80 12.07 -9.62
N TYR A 50 7.42 13.21 -9.03
CA TYR A 50 6.20 13.35 -8.24
C TYR A 50 5.49 14.67 -8.59
N ARG A 51 4.21 14.74 -8.31
CA ARG A 51 3.43 15.99 -8.36
C ARG A 51 2.32 15.99 -7.32
N SER A 52 1.86 17.17 -6.94
CA SER A 52 0.56 17.29 -6.28
C SER A 52 -0.53 16.86 -7.27
N LYS A 53 -1.60 16.23 -6.78
CA LYS A 53 -2.76 15.89 -7.60
C LYS A 53 -3.48 17.12 -8.18
N GLU A 54 -3.24 18.28 -7.60
CA GLU A 54 -3.77 19.57 -8.08
C GLU A 54 -2.84 20.23 -9.11
N ASP A 55 -1.63 19.70 -9.33
CA ASP A 55 -0.63 20.24 -10.26
C ASP A 55 -0.60 19.44 -11.58
N ALA A 56 -0.28 20.12 -12.68
CA ALA A 56 -0.07 19.50 -13.97
C ALA A 56 1.37 18.98 -14.15
N HIS A 57 2.34 19.56 -13.45
CA HIS A 57 3.77 19.33 -13.71
C HIS A 57 4.40 18.38 -12.71
N PHE A 58 5.22 17.46 -13.24
CA PHE A 58 6.01 16.53 -12.45
C PHE A 58 7.37 17.13 -12.10
N SER A 59 7.71 17.09 -10.82
CA SER A 59 8.99 17.46 -10.27
C SER A 59 9.84 16.22 -9.99
N LYS A 60 11.16 16.33 -10.12
CA LYS A 60 12.08 15.24 -9.79
C LYS A 60 11.98 14.91 -8.30
N VAL A 61 11.88 13.62 -7.96
CA VAL A 61 12.07 13.18 -6.57
C VAL A 61 13.53 13.42 -6.18
N GLY A 62 13.74 14.41 -5.32
CA GLY A 62 15.05 14.68 -4.74
C GLY A 62 15.42 13.61 -3.73
N ARG A 63 16.69 13.22 -3.71
CA ARG A 63 17.30 12.68 -2.48
C ARG A 63 17.88 13.87 -1.76
N TYR A 64 17.70 13.95 -0.44
CA TYR A 64 18.34 14.97 0.38
C TYR A 64 19.79 15.14 -0.08
N GLU A 65 20.12 16.32 -0.60
CA GLU A 65 21.52 16.70 -0.80
C GLU A 65 22.05 16.88 0.62
N ILE A 66 22.66 15.83 1.15
CA ILE A 66 23.40 15.92 2.40
C ILE A 66 24.57 16.83 2.05
N ASN A 67 24.46 18.11 2.45
CA ASN A 67 25.55 19.08 2.33
C ASN A 67 26.80 18.42 2.92
N THR A 68 27.77 18.12 2.07
CA THR A 68 29.15 17.86 2.47
C THR A 68 29.80 19.19 2.83
#